data_AF-A0A257RTR5-F1
#
_entry.id   AF-A0A257RTR5-F1
#
_cell.length_a   1.000
_cell.length_b   1.000
_cell.length_c   1.000
_cell.angle_alpha   90.00
_cell.angle_beta   90.00
_cell.angle_gamma   90.00
#
_symmetry.space_group_name_H-M   'P 1'
#
loop_
_entity.id
_entity.type
_entity.pdbx_description
1 polymer ?
#
loop_
_entity_poly.entity_id
_entity_poly.type
_entity_poly.pdbx_seq_one_letter_code
_entity_poly.pdbx_strand_id
1 'polypeptide(L)'
;AGLLGPASLIGVSIGEFGPLSGCIFIAALAAASTRQPAAGALFGLLSLKPQAGLLGPVVLLARGDWRGLATGAALAAALAAAITLITGPAIWAAWLGRGMAAAHAHLVAPFPARYELNGVSVFWMARSLGASVALAGAAQAAAALAAATWCWRAWRVPAPDSVSRAPAPDPVARASLTVCLTLLVTPYAYVNDMTALSVMTAWLAWRRGRLEPADVLLWLWPVLGPLLASLAHVEAAPLAILLGALRAARATGGIGTPAPACYPAPI
;
A
#
# COMPACT_ATOMS: atom_id res chain seq x y z
N ALA A 1 0.64 12.41 12.26
CA ALA A 1 1.00 11.42 11.22
C ALA A 1 -0.13 11.10 10.24
N GLY A 2 -1.40 11.06 10.66
CA GLY A 2 -2.58 10.85 9.79
C GLY A 2 -2.90 12.04 8.88
N LEU A 3 -4.02 12.73 9.09
CA LEU A 3 -4.47 13.84 8.23
C LEU A 3 -3.46 14.99 8.06
N LEU A 4 -2.60 15.20 9.06
CA LEU A 4 -1.55 16.23 9.02
C LEU A 4 -0.23 15.75 8.39
N GLY A 5 -0.17 14.51 7.88
CA GLY A 5 0.99 14.00 7.15
C GLY A 5 1.11 14.66 5.77
N PRO A 6 2.32 14.81 5.20
CA PRO A 6 2.49 15.48 3.91
C PRO A 6 1.69 14.82 2.78
N ALA A 7 1.70 13.47 2.69
CA ALA A 7 0.88 12.73 1.73
C ALA A 7 -0.62 13.03 1.88
N SER A 8 -1.10 13.08 3.13
CA SER A 8 -2.50 13.36 3.45
C SER A 8 -2.91 14.77 3.06
N LEU A 9 -2.08 15.76 3.42
CA LEU A 9 -2.32 17.17 3.10
C LEU A 9 -2.34 17.40 1.59
N ILE A 10 -1.40 16.80 0.86
CA ILE A 10 -1.40 16.83 -0.61
C ILE A 10 -2.69 16.22 -1.13
N GLY A 11 -3.04 15.00 -0.70
CA GLY A 11 -4.25 14.31 -1.14
C GLY A 11 -5.53 15.09 -0.88
N VAL A 12 -5.70 15.64 0.33
CA VAL A 12 -6.86 16.46 0.69
C VAL A 12 -6.91 17.75 -0.13
N SER A 13 -5.77 18.41 -0.35
CA SER A 13 -5.71 19.68 -1.09
C SER A 13 -6.15 19.55 -2.56
N ILE A 14 -6.00 18.36 -3.15
CA ILE A 14 -6.39 18.09 -4.54
C ILE A 14 -7.66 17.23 -4.65
N GLY A 15 -8.35 16.97 -3.55
CA GLY A 15 -9.60 16.19 -3.53
C GLY A 15 -9.42 14.69 -3.84
N GLU A 16 -8.24 14.15 -3.60
CA GLU A 16 -7.89 12.77 -3.91
C GLU A 16 -8.33 11.77 -2.83
N PHE A 17 -8.62 10.54 -3.25
CA PHE A 17 -9.11 9.46 -2.36
C PHE A 17 -7.98 8.76 -1.56
N GLY A 18 -6.72 9.06 -1.84
CA GLY A 18 -5.53 8.45 -1.23
C GLY A 18 -5.52 8.40 0.31
N PRO A 19 -5.88 9.49 1.02
CA PRO A 19 -5.90 9.48 2.49
C PRO A 19 -6.96 8.52 3.06
N LEU A 20 -8.15 8.51 2.45
CA LEU A 20 -9.25 7.65 2.88
C LEU A 20 -8.96 6.18 2.56
N SER A 21 -8.48 5.87 1.35
CA SER A 21 -8.07 4.50 0.99
C SER A 21 -6.95 3.99 1.89
N GLY A 22 -5.99 4.84 2.28
CA GLY A 22 -4.94 4.48 3.21
C GLY A 22 -5.46 4.05 4.59
N CYS A 23 -6.43 4.80 5.13
CA CYS A 23 -7.09 4.45 6.40
C CYS A 23 -7.87 3.14 6.29
N ILE A 24 -8.64 2.95 5.21
CA ILE A 24 -9.39 1.71 4.96
C ILE A 24 -8.42 0.53 4.85
N PHE A 25 -7.29 0.70 4.18
CA PHE A 25 -6.29 -0.37 4.01
C PHE A 25 -5.64 -0.76 5.35
N ILE A 26 -5.25 0.21 6.18
CA ILE A 26 -4.74 -0.08 7.54
C ILE A 26 -5.79 -0.81 8.37
N ALA A 27 -7.05 -0.37 8.32
CA ALA A 27 -8.15 -1.02 9.03
C ALA A 27 -8.39 -2.46 8.54
N ALA A 28 -8.31 -2.70 7.23
CA ALA A 28 -8.45 -4.02 6.64
C ALA A 28 -7.34 -4.98 7.13
N LEU A 29 -6.09 -4.50 7.16
CA LEU A 29 -4.94 -5.27 7.66
C LEU A 29 -5.06 -5.58 9.16
N ALA A 30 -5.54 -4.63 9.95
CA ALA A 30 -5.80 -4.85 11.38
C ALA A 30 -6.92 -5.89 11.61
N ALA A 31 -7.98 -5.84 10.81
CA ALA A 31 -9.09 -6.79 10.88
C ALA A 31 -8.73 -8.19 10.37
N ALA A 32 -7.76 -8.32 9.45
CA ALA A 32 -7.41 -9.60 8.82
C ALA A 32 -7.04 -10.71 9.82
N SER A 33 -6.55 -10.35 11.01
CA SER A 33 -6.16 -11.32 12.05
C SER A 33 -7.29 -11.69 13.01
N THR A 34 -8.36 -10.89 13.09
CA THR A 34 -9.35 -10.99 14.18
C THR A 34 -10.80 -11.06 13.70
N ARG A 35 -11.11 -10.51 12.53
CA ARG A 35 -12.48 -10.37 11.99
C ARG A 35 -12.50 -10.54 10.48
N GLN A 36 -12.48 -11.80 10.04
CA GLN A 36 -12.40 -12.21 8.63
C GLN A 36 -13.40 -11.48 7.70
N PRO A 37 -14.72 -11.42 7.99
CA PRO A 37 -15.65 -10.75 7.08
C PRO A 37 -15.44 -9.24 7.00
N ALA A 38 -15.08 -8.61 8.12
CA ALA A 38 -14.81 -7.17 8.17
C ALA A 38 -13.55 -6.82 7.36
N ALA A 39 -12.50 -7.64 7.45
CA ALA A 39 -11.30 -7.48 6.62
C ALA A 39 -11.63 -7.60 5.13
N GLY A 40 -12.43 -8.62 4.78
CA GLY A 40 -12.96 -8.82 3.43
C GLY A 40 -13.72 -7.61 2.90
N ALA A 41 -14.69 -7.10 3.67
CA ALA A 41 -15.47 -5.92 3.30
C ALA A 41 -14.57 -4.68 3.12
N LEU A 42 -13.62 -4.43 4.02
CA LEU A 42 -12.72 -3.28 3.88
C LEU A 42 -11.81 -3.41 2.64
N PHE A 43 -11.31 -4.60 2.32
CA PHE A 43 -10.59 -4.82 1.05
C PHE A 43 -11.51 -4.68 -0.17
N GLY A 44 -12.77 -5.13 -0.09
CA GLY A 44 -13.76 -4.95 -1.15
C GLY A 44 -14.08 -3.47 -1.40
N LEU A 45 -14.13 -2.64 -0.37
CA LEU A 45 -14.35 -1.20 -0.48
C LEU A 45 -13.19 -0.50 -1.23
N LEU A 46 -11.98 -1.03 -1.14
CA LEU A 46 -10.83 -0.53 -1.90
C LEU A 46 -10.93 -0.78 -3.40
N SER A 47 -11.93 -1.51 -3.90
CA SER A 47 -12.25 -1.56 -5.33
C SER A 47 -12.59 -0.19 -5.93
N LEU A 48 -12.97 0.80 -5.10
CA LEU A 48 -13.12 2.20 -5.51
C LEU A 48 -11.79 2.85 -5.95
N LYS A 49 -10.65 2.33 -5.46
CA LYS A 49 -9.30 2.71 -5.89
C LYS A 49 -8.43 1.44 -5.92
N PRO A 50 -8.58 0.58 -6.94
CA PRO A 50 -8.11 -0.81 -6.92
C PRO A 50 -6.65 -0.97 -6.52
N GLN A 51 -5.79 -0.06 -7.00
CA GLN A 51 -4.36 -0.09 -6.72
C GLN A 51 -4.02 0.10 -5.22
N ALA A 52 -4.88 0.75 -4.43
CA ALA A 52 -4.67 0.94 -2.99
C ALA A 52 -4.90 -0.34 -2.17
N GLY A 53 -5.58 -1.35 -2.76
CA GLY A 53 -5.93 -2.61 -2.10
C GLY A 53 -5.40 -3.85 -2.82
N LEU A 54 -4.46 -3.72 -3.76
CA LEU A 54 -4.10 -4.81 -4.68
C LEU A 54 -3.54 -6.07 -3.99
N LEU A 55 -2.90 -5.91 -2.83
CA LEU A 55 -2.42 -7.03 -2.01
C LEU A 55 -3.48 -7.61 -1.05
N GLY A 56 -4.67 -7.00 -0.93
CA GLY A 56 -5.75 -7.50 -0.07
C GLY A 56 -6.12 -8.96 -0.35
N PRO A 57 -6.39 -9.36 -1.60
CA PRO A 57 -6.65 -10.76 -1.94
C PRO A 57 -5.48 -11.69 -1.60
N VAL A 58 -4.22 -11.24 -1.78
CA VAL A 58 -3.03 -12.02 -1.42
C VAL A 58 -2.96 -12.25 0.09
N VAL A 59 -3.27 -11.24 0.89
CA VAL A 59 -3.37 -11.35 2.36
C VAL A 59 -4.41 -12.39 2.77
N LEU A 60 -5.62 -12.32 2.20
CA LEU A 60 -6.71 -13.24 2.52
C LEU A 60 -6.39 -14.68 2.10
N LEU A 61 -5.87 -14.88 0.88
CA LEU A 61 -5.48 -16.20 0.37
C LEU A 61 -4.33 -16.83 1.17
N ALA A 62 -3.30 -16.04 1.51
CA ALA A 62 -2.18 -16.54 2.32
C ALA A 62 -2.63 -17.03 3.70
N ARG A 63 -3.74 -16.50 4.21
CA ARG A 63 -4.36 -16.89 5.48
C ARG A 63 -5.39 -18.01 5.35
N GLY A 64 -5.76 -18.41 4.14
CA GLY A 64 -6.90 -19.32 3.91
C GLY A 64 -8.26 -18.71 4.27
N ASP A 65 -8.38 -17.38 4.25
CA ASP A 65 -9.60 -16.66 4.63
C ASP A 65 -10.60 -16.56 3.46
N TRP A 66 -11.24 -17.69 3.16
CA TRP A 66 -12.27 -17.78 2.11
C TRP A 66 -13.51 -16.93 2.43
N ARG A 67 -13.85 -16.75 3.71
CA ARG A 67 -15.00 -15.95 4.15
C ARG A 67 -14.77 -14.46 3.88
N GLY A 68 -13.56 -13.96 4.22
CA GLY A 68 -13.13 -12.62 3.89
C GLY A 68 -13.10 -12.40 2.38
N LEU A 69 -12.55 -13.36 1.61
CA LEU A 69 -12.50 -13.26 0.15
C LEU A 69 -13.91 -13.17 -0.47
N ALA A 70 -14.83 -14.03 -0.03
CA ALA A 70 -16.22 -14.00 -0.48
C ALA A 70 -16.93 -12.69 -0.13
N THR A 71 -16.70 -12.18 1.09
CA THR A 71 -17.31 -10.92 1.55
C THR A 71 -16.79 -9.72 0.77
N GLY A 72 -15.48 -9.67 0.51
CA GLY A 72 -14.87 -8.62 -0.31
C GLY A 72 -15.34 -8.66 -1.76
N ALA A 73 -15.41 -9.85 -2.35
CA ALA A 73 -15.94 -10.04 -3.70
C ALA A 73 -17.41 -9.64 -3.80
N ALA A 74 -18.25 -10.03 -2.81
CA ALA A 74 -19.65 -9.65 -2.76
C ALA A 74 -19.83 -8.13 -2.64
N LEU A 75 -19.04 -7.46 -1.80
CA LEU A 75 -19.11 -6.00 -1.69
C LEU A 75 -18.66 -5.31 -2.98
N ALA A 76 -17.57 -5.73 -3.60
CA ALA A 76 -17.12 -5.17 -4.88
C ALA A 76 -18.16 -5.38 -5.99
N ALA A 77 -18.79 -6.56 -6.04
CA ALA A 77 -19.89 -6.83 -6.97
C ALA A 77 -21.12 -5.97 -6.67
N ALA A 78 -21.46 -5.73 -5.40
CA ALA A 78 -22.55 -4.84 -5.03
C ALA A 78 -22.27 -3.38 -5.43
N LEU A 79 -21.04 -2.90 -5.26
CA LEU A 79 -20.63 -1.56 -5.73
C LEU A 79 -20.69 -1.45 -7.26
N ALA A 80 -20.22 -2.48 -7.97
CA ALA A 80 -20.31 -2.56 -9.43
C ALA A 80 -21.77 -2.60 -9.91
N ALA A 81 -22.65 -3.35 -9.24
CA ALA A 81 -24.08 -3.38 -9.54
C ALA A 81 -24.73 -2.02 -9.26
N ALA A 82 -24.42 -1.39 -8.13
CA ALA A 82 -24.95 -0.08 -7.77
C ALA A 82 -24.58 0.99 -8.80
N ILE A 83 -23.32 1.08 -9.22
CA ILE A 83 -22.93 2.07 -10.24
C ILE A 83 -23.58 1.75 -11.59
N THR A 84 -23.70 0.47 -11.95
CA THR A 84 -24.41 0.05 -13.18
C THR A 84 -25.87 0.47 -13.18
N LEU A 85 -26.56 0.36 -12.04
CA LEU A 85 -27.96 0.79 -11.91
C LEU A 85 -28.11 2.32 -12.00
N ILE A 86 -27.15 3.07 -11.46
CA ILE A 86 -27.16 4.54 -11.47
C ILE A 86 -26.85 5.10 -12.86
N THR A 87 -25.84 4.56 -13.55
CA THR A 87 -25.31 5.14 -14.80
C THR A 87 -25.70 4.37 -16.06
N GLY A 88 -26.30 3.19 -15.91
CA GLY A 88 -26.53 2.23 -16.99
C GLY A 88 -25.29 1.39 -17.33
N PRO A 89 -25.46 0.26 -18.04
CA PRO A 89 -24.38 -0.69 -18.34
C PRO A 89 -23.32 -0.16 -19.32
N ALA A 90 -23.61 0.92 -20.07
CA ALA A 90 -22.67 1.55 -20.99
C ALA A 90 -21.40 2.10 -20.31
N ILE A 91 -21.44 2.34 -18.99
CA ILE A 91 -20.28 2.79 -18.20
C ILE A 91 -19.09 1.85 -18.34
N TRP A 92 -19.32 0.53 -18.41
CA TRP A 92 -18.25 -0.46 -18.48
C TRP A 92 -17.50 -0.41 -19.80
N ALA A 93 -18.22 -0.27 -20.92
CA ALA A 93 -17.59 -0.11 -22.23
C ALA A 93 -16.83 1.24 -22.32
N ALA A 94 -17.40 2.31 -21.76
CA ALA A 94 -16.73 3.60 -21.69
C ALA A 94 -15.44 3.56 -20.84
N TRP A 95 -15.49 2.89 -19.70
CA TRP A 95 -14.36 2.70 -18.79
C TRP A 95 -13.27 1.82 -19.41
N LEU A 96 -13.62 0.63 -19.91
CA LEU A 96 -12.68 -0.30 -20.56
C LEU A 96 -12.07 0.26 -21.85
N GLY A 97 -12.82 1.06 -22.60
CA GLY A 97 -12.33 1.70 -23.82
C GLY A 97 -11.56 2.99 -23.53
N ARG A 98 -12.30 4.08 -23.30
CA ARG A 98 -11.72 5.43 -23.18
C ARG A 98 -10.98 5.65 -21.87
N GLY A 99 -11.54 5.16 -20.76
CA GLY A 99 -10.94 5.32 -19.43
C GLY A 99 -9.57 4.65 -19.33
N MET A 100 -9.48 3.38 -19.72
CA MET A 100 -8.22 2.63 -19.71
C MET A 100 -7.21 3.17 -20.72
N ALA A 101 -7.65 3.63 -21.90
CA ALA A 101 -6.77 4.26 -22.87
C ALA A 101 -6.16 5.56 -22.32
N ALA A 102 -6.95 6.41 -21.64
CA ALA A 102 -6.46 7.62 -21.00
C ALA A 102 -5.47 7.31 -19.86
N ALA A 103 -5.79 6.36 -18.98
CA ALA A 103 -4.89 5.92 -17.91
C ALA A 103 -3.57 5.36 -18.45
N HIS A 104 -3.63 4.58 -19.54
CA HIS A 104 -2.43 4.07 -20.21
C HIS A 104 -1.59 5.19 -20.82
N ALA A 105 -2.21 6.16 -21.50
CA ALA A 105 -1.51 7.31 -22.07
C ALA A 105 -0.77 8.13 -21.01
N HIS A 106 -1.37 8.34 -19.84
CA HIS A 106 -0.71 8.97 -18.69
C HIS A 106 0.44 8.12 -18.13
N LEU A 107 0.29 6.80 -18.08
CA LEU A 107 1.34 5.93 -17.57
C LEU A 107 2.59 5.96 -18.47
N VAL A 108 2.41 5.89 -19.79
CA VAL A 108 3.52 5.69 -20.74
C VAL A 108 4.10 6.98 -21.32
N ALA A 109 3.56 8.13 -20.93
CA ALA A 109 4.04 9.42 -21.40
C ALA A 109 5.54 9.63 -21.08
N PRO A 110 6.24 10.49 -21.85
CA PRO A 110 7.63 10.79 -21.61
C PRO A 110 7.85 11.34 -20.19
N PHE A 111 8.87 10.84 -19.50
CA PHE A 111 9.32 11.41 -18.25
C PHE A 111 10.27 12.59 -18.54
N PRO A 112 10.18 13.73 -17.82
CA PRO A 112 9.17 14.09 -16.83
C PRO A 112 7.93 14.73 -17.47
N ALA A 113 6.75 14.43 -16.93
CA ALA A 113 5.53 15.20 -17.16
C ALA A 113 4.75 15.35 -15.83
N ARG A 114 3.66 16.14 -15.85
CA ARG A 114 3.00 16.63 -14.63
C ARG A 114 2.56 15.51 -13.68
N TYR A 115 2.07 14.38 -14.22
CA TYR A 115 1.56 13.28 -13.41
C TYR A 115 2.70 12.44 -12.85
N GLU A 116 3.70 12.19 -13.68
CA GLU A 116 4.89 11.37 -13.46
C GLU A 116 5.78 11.96 -12.37
N LEU A 117 5.85 13.30 -12.27
CA LEU A 117 6.57 14.00 -11.20
C LEU A 117 6.01 13.70 -9.80
N ASN A 118 4.74 13.32 -9.71
CA ASN A 118 4.09 12.93 -8.45
C ASN A 118 3.94 11.41 -8.30
N GLY A 119 4.46 10.66 -9.29
CA GLY A 119 4.45 9.22 -9.31
C GLY A 119 5.43 8.62 -8.31
N VAL A 120 5.10 7.43 -7.81
CA VAL A 120 5.95 6.72 -6.83
C VAL A 120 6.21 5.24 -7.22
N SER A 121 6.01 4.90 -8.49
CA SER A 121 6.07 3.52 -8.98
C SER A 121 7.45 3.13 -9.52
N VAL A 122 7.76 1.82 -9.50
CA VAL A 122 8.98 1.27 -10.10
C VAL A 122 9.02 1.53 -11.61
N PHE A 123 7.85 1.55 -12.25
CA PHE A 123 7.71 1.94 -13.65
C PHE A 123 8.26 3.35 -13.89
N TRP A 124 7.78 4.37 -13.15
CA TRP A 124 8.25 5.74 -13.36
C TRP A 124 9.69 5.96 -12.91
N MET A 125 10.18 5.25 -11.89
CA MET A 125 11.60 5.20 -11.56
C MET A 125 12.43 4.78 -12.79
N ALA A 126 12.09 3.65 -13.41
CA ALA A 126 12.80 3.16 -14.59
C ALA A 126 12.69 4.14 -15.78
N ARG A 127 11.50 4.72 -16.01
CA ARG A 127 11.29 5.72 -17.08
C ARG A 127 12.12 6.99 -16.87
N SER A 128 12.27 7.45 -15.62
CA SER A 128 13.11 8.61 -15.29
C SER A 128 14.59 8.37 -15.57
N LEU A 129 15.03 7.11 -15.56
CA LEU A 129 16.38 6.68 -15.92
C LEU A 129 16.54 6.36 -17.42
N GLY A 130 15.55 6.71 -18.25
CA GLY A 130 15.60 6.52 -19.70
C GLY A 130 15.22 5.12 -20.20
N ALA A 131 14.75 4.21 -19.33
CA ALA A 131 14.30 2.89 -19.75
C ALA A 131 13.11 2.98 -20.70
N SER A 132 13.02 2.11 -21.71
CA SER A 132 11.84 2.03 -22.58
C SER A 132 10.57 1.64 -21.79
N VAL A 133 9.39 1.88 -22.36
CA VAL A 133 8.10 1.46 -21.76
C VAL A 133 8.09 -0.04 -21.47
N ALA A 134 8.62 -0.86 -22.39
CA ALA A 134 8.70 -2.30 -22.21
C ALA A 134 9.63 -2.69 -21.05
N LEU A 135 10.82 -2.08 -20.96
CA LEU A 135 11.78 -2.37 -19.88
C LEU A 135 11.25 -1.90 -18.52
N ALA A 136 10.63 -0.71 -18.46
CA ALA A 136 9.97 -0.21 -17.26
C ALA A 136 8.81 -1.11 -16.82
N GLY A 137 8.02 -1.63 -17.78
CA GLY A 137 6.96 -2.60 -17.52
C GLY A 137 7.51 -3.92 -16.96
N ALA A 138 8.61 -4.44 -17.52
CA ALA A 138 9.27 -5.64 -17.02
C ALA A 138 9.82 -5.44 -15.59
N ALA A 139 10.44 -4.29 -15.31
CA ALA A 139 10.92 -3.94 -13.97
C ALA A 139 9.77 -3.85 -12.96
N GLN A 140 8.67 -3.20 -13.33
CA GLN A 140 7.46 -3.13 -12.50
C GLN A 140 6.85 -4.52 -12.26
N ALA A 141 6.77 -5.38 -13.27
CA ALA A 141 6.25 -6.73 -13.13
C ALA A 141 7.11 -7.57 -12.17
N ALA A 142 8.44 -7.47 -12.28
CA ALA A 142 9.37 -8.13 -11.36
C ALA A 142 9.19 -7.64 -9.92
N ALA A 143 9.09 -6.32 -9.72
CA ALA A 143 8.83 -5.73 -8.40
C ALA A 143 7.49 -6.17 -7.82
N ALA A 144 6.43 -6.20 -8.63
CA ALA A 144 5.10 -6.65 -8.23
C ALA A 144 5.09 -8.12 -7.78
N LEU A 145 5.75 -9.00 -8.54
CA LEU A 145 5.88 -10.42 -8.18
C LEU A 145 6.67 -10.60 -6.88
N ALA A 146 7.78 -9.87 -6.72
CA ALA A 146 8.59 -9.91 -5.50
C ALA A 146 7.79 -9.43 -4.28
N ALA A 147 7.07 -8.30 -4.43
CA ALA A 147 6.25 -7.73 -3.36
C ALA A 147 5.06 -8.64 -2.99
N ALA A 148 4.37 -9.22 -3.97
CA ALA A 148 3.30 -10.20 -3.73
C ALA A 148 3.84 -11.45 -3.03
N THR A 149 4.99 -11.97 -3.44
CA THR A 149 5.65 -13.12 -2.81
C THR A 149 6.03 -12.83 -1.36
N TRP A 150 6.57 -11.63 -1.10
CA TRP A 150 6.94 -11.22 0.25
C TRP A 150 5.71 -11.03 1.15
N CYS A 151 4.65 -10.41 0.63
CA CYS A 151 3.36 -10.30 1.31
C CYS A 151 2.79 -11.68 1.64
N TRP A 152 2.75 -12.59 0.67
CA TRP A 152 2.31 -13.96 0.86
C TRP A 152 3.06 -14.66 2.00
N ARG A 153 4.40 -14.55 2.02
CA ARG A 153 5.23 -15.12 3.08
C ARG A 153 4.96 -14.50 4.45
N ALA A 154 4.74 -13.18 4.52
CA ALA A 154 4.47 -12.47 5.77
C ALA A 154 3.11 -12.83 6.39
N TRP A 155 2.13 -13.23 5.57
CA TRP A 155 0.77 -13.54 5.99
C TRP A 155 0.44 -15.03 6.04
N ARG A 156 1.30 -15.89 5.46
CA ARG A 156 1.16 -17.34 5.56
C ARG A 156 1.19 -17.78 7.01
N VAL A 157 0.15 -18.50 7.41
CA VAL A 157 0.10 -19.17 8.71
C VAL A 157 0.85 -20.50 8.58
N PRO A 158 1.85 -20.80 9.44
CA PRO A 158 2.49 -22.12 9.45
C PRO A 158 1.48 -23.23 9.73
N ALA A 159 1.71 -24.42 9.17
CA ALA A 159 0.90 -25.59 9.48
C ALA A 159 1.00 -25.91 11.00
N PRO A 160 -0.07 -26.43 11.64
CA PRO A 160 -0.09 -26.76 13.06
C PRO A 160 1.04 -27.72 13.49
N ASP A 161 1.53 -28.51 12.54
CA ASP A 161 2.47 -29.61 12.72
C ASP A 161 3.94 -29.16 12.71
N SER A 162 4.18 -27.87 12.40
CA SER A 162 5.52 -27.28 12.39
C SER A 162 5.95 -26.92 13.82
N VAL A 163 6.87 -27.70 14.36
CA VAL A 163 7.59 -27.50 15.65
C VAL A 163 8.31 -26.13 15.77
N SER A 164 8.28 -25.30 14.71
CA SER A 164 8.81 -23.93 14.74
C SER A 164 7.96 -23.01 15.62
N ARG A 165 8.38 -22.88 16.88
CA ARG A 165 7.95 -21.87 17.89
C ARG A 165 8.33 -20.43 17.49
N ALA A 166 8.38 -20.11 16.20
CA ALA A 166 8.63 -18.73 15.80
C ALA A 166 7.46 -17.86 16.30
N PRO A 167 7.72 -16.80 17.10
CA PRO A 167 6.66 -15.94 17.58
C PRO A 167 5.91 -15.35 16.39
N ALA A 168 4.59 -15.19 16.55
CA ALA A 168 3.76 -14.60 15.52
C ALA A 168 4.33 -13.22 15.13
N PRO A 169 4.39 -12.88 13.83
CA PRO A 169 4.89 -11.59 13.38
C PRO A 169 4.15 -10.45 14.08
N ASP A 170 4.89 -9.45 14.53
CA ASP A 170 4.29 -8.25 15.12
C ASP A 170 3.24 -7.65 14.15
N PRO A 171 1.99 -7.43 14.59
CA PRO A 171 0.90 -7.04 13.69
C PRO A 171 1.11 -5.65 13.07
N VAL A 172 1.73 -4.71 13.79
CA VAL A 172 1.99 -3.36 13.29
C VAL A 172 3.12 -3.41 12.27
N ALA A 173 4.20 -4.13 12.55
CA ALA A 173 5.29 -4.34 11.61
C ALA A 173 4.82 -5.03 10.33
N ARG A 174 4.01 -6.08 10.45
CA ARG A 174 3.45 -6.81 9.31
C ARG A 174 2.51 -5.94 8.47
N ALA A 175 1.64 -5.15 9.12
CA ALA A 175 0.80 -4.19 8.39
C ALA A 175 1.63 -3.12 7.68
N SER A 176 2.66 -2.59 8.34
CA SER A 176 3.56 -1.58 7.76
C SER A 176 4.34 -2.11 6.57
N LEU A 177 4.82 -3.35 6.65
CA LEU A 177 5.45 -4.05 5.53
C LEU A 177 4.45 -4.13 4.36
N THR A 178 3.24 -4.61 4.63
CA THR A 178 2.21 -4.78 3.58
C THR A 178 1.84 -3.47 2.90
N VAL A 179 1.75 -2.36 3.65
CA VAL A 179 1.56 -1.01 3.10
C VAL A 179 2.66 -0.62 2.12
N CYS A 180 3.92 -0.84 2.49
CA CYS A 180 5.04 -0.53 1.59
C CYS A 180 4.99 -1.42 0.34
N LEU A 181 4.71 -2.72 0.51
CA LEU A 181 4.63 -3.66 -0.60
C LEU A 181 3.49 -3.31 -1.58
N THR A 182 2.32 -2.86 -1.10
CA THR A 182 1.21 -2.47 -1.98
C THR A 182 1.60 -1.34 -2.91
N LEU A 183 2.35 -0.34 -2.42
CA LEU A 183 2.83 0.77 -3.25
C LEU A 183 3.84 0.31 -4.32
N LEU A 184 4.62 -0.74 -4.06
CA LEU A 184 5.58 -1.29 -5.02
C LEU A 184 4.92 -2.16 -6.12
N VAL A 185 3.70 -2.65 -5.89
CA VAL A 185 3.03 -3.55 -6.82
C VAL A 185 2.42 -2.80 -8.02
N THR A 186 1.87 -1.62 -7.79
CA THR A 186 1.14 -0.88 -8.83
C THR A 186 2.08 0.02 -9.66
N PRO A 187 1.92 0.07 -11.00
CA PRO A 187 2.59 1.07 -11.84
C PRO A 187 2.04 2.49 -11.64
N TYR A 188 0.90 2.65 -10.95
CA TYR A 188 0.07 3.86 -10.96
C TYR A 188 -0.23 4.37 -9.53
N ALA A 189 0.77 4.36 -8.66
CA ALA A 189 0.70 4.99 -7.33
C ALA A 189 1.31 6.40 -7.38
N TYR A 190 0.74 7.30 -6.58
CA TYR A 190 1.17 8.68 -6.45
C TYR A 190 1.49 9.04 -4.98
N VAL A 191 2.08 10.21 -4.76
CA VAL A 191 2.46 10.68 -3.41
C VAL A 191 1.30 10.72 -2.42
N ASN A 192 0.06 10.97 -2.86
CA ASN A 192 -1.12 10.95 -1.98
C ASN A 192 -1.47 9.54 -1.48
N ASP A 193 -1.09 8.49 -2.23
CA ASP A 193 -1.27 7.09 -1.83
C ASP A 193 -0.31 6.70 -0.69
N MET A 194 0.73 7.51 -0.43
CA MET A 194 1.69 7.28 0.66
C MET A 194 1.14 7.64 2.06
N THR A 195 -0.15 7.99 2.17
CA THR A 195 -0.78 8.31 3.46
C THR A 195 -0.66 7.15 4.45
N ALA A 196 -0.98 5.93 4.02
CA ALA A 196 -0.85 4.76 4.87
C ALA A 196 0.62 4.52 5.29
N LEU A 197 1.57 4.75 4.38
CA LEU A 197 3.00 4.61 4.67
C LEU A 197 3.42 5.62 5.77
N SER A 198 2.96 6.86 5.66
CA SER A 198 3.26 7.92 6.63
C SER A 198 2.72 7.58 8.03
N VAL A 199 1.48 7.07 8.11
CA VAL A 199 0.86 6.63 9.36
C VAL A 199 1.62 5.45 9.96
N MET A 200 1.89 4.42 9.18
CA MET A 200 2.54 3.20 9.68
C MET A 200 4.00 3.46 10.09
N THR A 201 4.73 4.30 9.36
CA THR A 201 6.09 4.72 9.72
C THR A 201 6.10 5.42 11.08
N ALA A 202 5.20 6.38 11.28
CA ALA A 202 5.08 7.08 12.56
C ALA A 202 4.66 6.14 13.69
N TRP A 203 3.75 5.20 13.43
CA TRP A 203 3.34 4.20 14.43
C TRP A 203 4.52 3.30 14.82
N LEU A 204 5.34 2.85 13.87
CA LEU A 204 6.55 2.09 14.15
C LEU A 204 7.59 2.89 14.94
N ALA A 205 7.75 4.19 14.66
CA ALA A 205 8.63 5.07 15.44
C ALA A 205 8.13 5.26 16.87
N TRP A 206 6.83 5.50 17.02
CA TRP A 206 6.20 5.63 18.33
C TRP A 206 6.36 4.36 19.17
N ARG A 207 6.12 3.17 18.60
CA ARG A 207 6.30 1.89 19.30
C ARG A 207 7.75 1.58 19.68
N ARG A 208 8.71 2.03 18.87
CA ARG A 208 10.14 1.93 19.21
C ARG A 208 10.56 2.92 20.29
N GLY A 209 9.75 3.94 20.61
CA GLY A 209 10.10 5.01 21.53
C GLY A 209 11.24 5.92 21.03
N ARG A 210 11.62 5.82 19.75
CA ARG A 210 12.69 6.63 19.15
C ARG A 210 12.39 6.96 17.70
N LEU A 211 12.73 8.18 17.30
CA LEU A 211 12.66 8.65 15.92
C LEU A 211 14.05 8.53 15.29
N GLU A 212 14.17 7.76 14.21
CA GLU A 212 15.42 7.62 13.46
C GLU A 212 15.38 8.48 12.18
N PRO A 213 16.53 8.87 11.61
CA PRO A 213 16.58 9.66 10.37
C PRO A 213 15.79 9.05 9.21
N ALA A 214 15.78 7.72 9.11
CA ALA A 214 15.01 7.01 8.09
C ALA A 214 13.50 7.21 8.25
N ASP A 215 12.98 7.36 9.48
CA ASP A 215 11.56 7.60 9.71
C ASP A 215 11.15 8.99 9.24
N VAL A 216 12.02 9.98 9.50
CA VAL A 216 11.85 11.35 9.01
C VAL A 216 11.89 11.39 7.49
N LEU A 217 12.85 10.70 6.87
CA LEU A 217 12.97 10.59 5.42
C LEU A 217 11.70 10.00 4.80
N LEU A 218 11.23 8.85 5.31
CA LEU A 218 10.03 8.17 4.82
C LEU A 218 8.78 9.05 4.98
N TRP A 219 8.65 9.75 6.11
CA TRP A 219 7.50 10.60 6.40
C TRP A 219 7.47 11.88 5.56
N LEU A 220 8.65 12.46 5.26
CA LEU A 220 8.79 13.64 4.39
C LEU A 220 8.87 13.30 2.89
N TRP A 221 9.01 12.02 2.54
CA TRP A 221 9.15 11.60 1.14
C TRP A 221 8.05 12.12 0.19
N PRO A 222 6.77 12.22 0.58
CA PRO A 222 5.73 12.78 -0.29
C PRO A 222 6.00 14.22 -0.77
N VAL A 223 6.90 14.95 -0.08
CA VAL A 223 7.39 16.28 -0.49
C VAL A 223 8.76 16.18 -1.15
N LEU A 224 9.68 15.40 -0.59
CA LEU A 224 11.05 15.27 -1.11
C LEU A 224 11.09 14.60 -2.49
N GLY A 225 10.23 13.61 -2.73
CA GLY A 225 10.16 12.86 -3.99
C GLY A 225 9.81 13.77 -5.18
N PRO A 226 8.68 14.50 -5.17
CA PRO A 226 8.34 15.44 -6.23
C PRO A 226 9.36 16.55 -6.43
N LEU A 227 9.99 17.04 -5.34
CA LEU A 227 11.08 18.02 -5.44
C LEU A 227 12.29 17.44 -6.18
N LEU A 228 12.72 16.22 -5.83
CA LEU A 228 13.80 15.51 -6.52
C LEU A 228 13.46 15.28 -8.00
N ALA A 229 12.25 14.81 -8.28
CA ALA A 229 11.79 14.58 -9.65
C ALA A 229 11.73 15.88 -10.47
N SER A 230 11.34 16.99 -9.84
CA SER A 230 11.26 18.30 -10.52
C SER A 230 12.64 18.91 -10.79
N LEU A 231 13.59 18.77 -9.85
CA LEU A 231 14.91 19.39 -9.94
C LEU A 231 15.93 18.54 -10.72
N ALA A 232 15.89 17.23 -10.53
CA ALA A 232 16.89 16.30 -11.09
C ALA A 232 16.32 15.41 -12.21
N HIS A 233 15.01 15.48 -12.47
CA HIS A 233 14.33 14.58 -13.42
C HIS A 233 14.53 13.10 -13.12
N VAL A 234 14.65 12.77 -11.83
CA VAL A 234 14.80 11.41 -11.32
C VAL A 234 13.68 11.13 -10.31
N GLU A 235 12.97 10.03 -10.52
CA GLU A 235 12.04 9.46 -9.57
C GLU A 235 12.81 8.43 -8.71
N ALA A 236 12.61 8.43 -7.39
CA ALA A 236 13.32 7.54 -6.47
C ALA A 236 12.46 6.98 -5.32
N ALA A 237 11.15 7.19 -5.34
CA ALA A 237 10.25 6.76 -4.27
C ALA A 237 10.26 5.25 -4.04
N PRO A 238 10.37 4.37 -5.05
CA PRO A 238 10.48 2.94 -4.80
C PRO A 238 11.65 2.56 -3.90
N LEU A 239 12.76 3.32 -3.92
CA LEU A 239 13.88 3.08 -3.01
C LEU A 239 13.53 3.45 -1.57
N ALA A 240 12.85 4.59 -1.36
CA ALA A 240 12.34 4.97 -0.05
C ALA A 240 11.29 3.97 0.45
N ILE A 241 10.34 3.56 -0.39
CA ILE A 241 9.32 2.57 -0.05
C ILE A 241 9.96 1.22 0.28
N LEU A 242 10.99 0.79 -0.46
CA LEU A 242 11.74 -0.43 -0.19
C LEU A 242 12.49 -0.35 1.15
N LEU A 243 13.10 0.79 1.47
CA LEU A 243 13.69 1.03 2.79
C LEU A 243 12.63 0.87 3.90
N GLY A 244 11.44 1.42 3.71
CA GLY A 244 10.30 1.24 4.62
C GLY A 244 9.92 -0.22 4.79
N ALA A 245 9.81 -0.98 3.69
CA ALA A 245 9.52 -2.41 3.70
C ALA A 245 10.60 -3.20 4.46
N LEU A 246 11.89 -2.95 4.20
CA LEU A 246 13.00 -3.62 4.87
C LEU A 246 13.02 -3.34 6.38
N ARG A 247 12.76 -2.08 6.78
CA ARG A 247 12.67 -1.70 8.20
C ARG A 247 11.50 -2.38 8.89
N ALA A 248 10.33 -2.37 8.26
CA ALA A 248 9.15 -3.06 8.78
C ALA A 248 9.37 -4.58 8.89
N ALA A 249 10.03 -5.19 7.90
CA ALA A 249 10.35 -6.61 7.92
C ALA A 249 11.34 -6.99 9.04
N ARG A 250 12.34 -6.16 9.34
CA ARG A 250 13.23 -6.41 10.49
C ARG A 250 12.48 -6.31 11.82
N ALA A 251 11.47 -5.46 11.88
CA ALA A 251 10.63 -5.26 13.05
C ALA A 251 9.59 -6.39 13.27
N THR A 252 9.37 -7.31 12.31
CA THR A 252 8.37 -8.38 12.48
C THR A 252 8.73 -9.38 13.56
N GLY A 253 10.02 -9.55 13.87
CA GLY A 253 10.50 -10.40 14.97
C GLY A 253 10.34 -9.79 16.37
N GLY A 254 9.83 -8.56 16.46
CA GLY A 254 9.66 -7.81 17.69
C GLY A 254 10.13 -6.37 17.51
N ILE A 255 9.22 -5.42 17.75
CA ILE A 255 9.58 -4.02 17.92
C ILE A 255 9.97 -3.91 19.38
N GLY A 256 11.26 -3.75 19.68
CA GLY A 256 11.75 -3.63 21.05
C GLY A 256 10.94 -2.60 21.83
N THR A 257 9.98 -3.07 22.61
CA THR A 257 9.24 -2.29 23.59
C THR A 257 9.91 -2.56 24.93
N PRO A 258 10.43 -1.55 25.65
CA PRO A 258 10.37 -1.63 27.10
C PRO A 258 8.89 -1.83 27.45
N ALA A 259 8.57 -2.81 28.30
CA ALA A 259 7.23 -2.94 28.84
C ALA A 259 6.77 -1.56 29.36
N PRO A 260 5.52 -1.11 29.12
CA PRO A 260 5.03 0.07 29.78
C PRO A 260 5.14 -0.15 31.30
N ALA A 261 5.86 0.72 32.00
CA ALA A 261 6.12 0.64 33.44
C ALA A 261 4.87 0.77 34.33
N CYS A 262 3.67 0.70 33.75
CA CYS A 262 2.41 1.05 34.39
C CYS A 262 1.32 0.04 34.00
N TYR A 263 1.44 -1.21 34.42
CA TYR A 263 0.27 -2.03 34.71
C TYR A 263 0.49 -2.63 36.10
N PRO A 264 -0.27 -2.23 37.14
CA PRO A 264 -0.30 -3.01 38.35
C PRO A 264 -0.80 -4.41 37.99
N ALA A 265 -0.08 -5.43 38.43
CA ALA A 265 -0.51 -6.81 38.28
C ALA A 265 -1.92 -6.97 38.89
N PRO A 266 -2.84 -7.72 38.24
CA PRO A 266 -4.05 -8.13 38.92
C PRO A 266 -3.66 -9.01 40.10
N ILE A 267 -4.02 -8.54 41.30
CA ILE A 267 -4.12 -9.34 42.53
C ILE A 267 -5.13 -10.48 42.34
#